data_AF-A0A2N2PX23-F1
#
_entry.id   AF-A0A2N2PX23-F1
#
_cell.length_a   1.000
_cell.length_b   1.000
_cell.length_c   1.000
_cell.angle_alpha   90.00
_cell.angle_beta   90.00
_cell.angle_gamma   90.00
#
_symmetry.space_group_name_H-M   'P 1'
#
loop_
_entity.id
_entity.type
_entity.pdbx_description
1 polymer ?
#
loop_
_entity_poly.entity_id
_entity_poly.type
_entity_poly.pdbx_seq_one_letter_code
_entity_poly.pdbx_strand_id
1 'polypeptide(L)'
;MSKLKSFLGYLLAALGIPVILVTFMGASVWMKTFVSITGVTISPWYTGGEVAYTVRHDGYRTEIYTPVFQALIGERDEGFVQVAWTPKGLVPARIDEEIDYNGDGVMDFRVQWDTKTDQATITPYSAYVLGLEGVYALEESHAVRVDLRNTR
;
A
#
# COMPACT_ATOMS: atom_id res chain seq x y z
N MET A 1 -21.14 42.56 15.99
CA MET A 1 -19.77 42.13 16.30
C MET A 1 -19.68 40.76 17.00
N SER A 2 -20.62 40.38 17.87
CA SER A 2 -20.60 39.07 18.56
C SER A 2 -20.75 37.87 17.62
N LYS A 3 -21.70 37.93 16.68
CA LYS A 3 -21.98 36.82 15.74
C LYS A 3 -20.79 36.48 14.82
N LEU A 4 -20.04 37.49 14.37
CA LEU A 4 -18.85 37.29 13.53
C LEU A 4 -17.71 36.61 14.31
N LYS A 5 -17.50 37.02 15.56
CA LYS A 5 -16.51 36.39 16.46
C LYS A 5 -16.87 34.95 16.79
N SER A 6 -18.15 34.67 17.07
CA SER A 6 -18.63 33.30 17.31
C SER A 6 -18.50 32.43 16.05
N PHE A 7 -18.85 32.97 14.88
CA PHE A 7 -18.69 32.26 13.61
C PHE A 7 -17.23 31.89 13.33
N LEU A 8 -16.30 32.85 13.51
CA LEU A 8 -14.86 32.60 13.38
C LEU A 8 -14.34 31.55 14.38
N GLY A 9 -14.83 31.59 15.62
CA GLY A 9 -14.46 30.60 16.64
C GLY A 9 -14.91 29.18 16.29
N TYR A 10 -16.16 29.02 15.84
CA TYR A 10 -16.66 27.72 15.40
C TYR A 10 -15.99 27.24 14.11
N LEU A 11 -15.67 28.14 13.18
CA LEU A 11 -14.91 27.81 11.98
C LEU A 11 -13.50 27.32 12.34
N LEU A 12 -12.83 27.97 13.29
CA LEU A 12 -11.51 27.55 13.76
C LEU A 12 -11.57 26.17 14.45
N ALA A 13 -12.61 25.92 15.26
CA ALA A 13 -12.83 24.64 15.90
C ALA A 13 -13.11 23.52 14.87
N ALA A 14 -13.92 23.81 13.85
CA ALA A 14 -14.20 22.88 12.76
C ALA A 14 -12.94 22.58 11.94
N LEU A 15 -12.09 23.58 11.68
CA LEU A 15 -10.78 23.41 11.02
C LEU A 15 -9.77 22.64 11.89
N GLY A 16 -9.97 22.58 13.21
CA GLY A 16 -9.17 21.73 14.09
C GLY A 16 -9.31 20.25 13.77
N ILE A 17 -10.49 19.80 13.31
CA ILE A 17 -10.75 18.40 12.95
C ILE A 17 -9.84 17.92 11.81
N PRO A 18 -9.78 18.56 10.62
CA PRO A 18 -8.89 18.13 9.55
C PRO A 18 -7.42 18.29 9.92
N VAL A 19 -7.04 19.30 10.73
CA VAL A 19 -5.65 19.45 11.19
C VAL A 19 -5.22 18.28 12.08
N ILE A 20 -6.09 17.83 12.98
CA ILE A 20 -5.85 16.65 13.81
C ILE A 20 -5.70 15.42 12.91
N LEU A 21 -6.59 15.22 11.94
CA LEU A 21 -6.50 14.08 11.01
C LEU A 21 -5.21 14.09 10.19
N VAL A 22 -4.79 15.24 9.66
CA VAL A 22 -3.54 15.36 8.87
C VAL A 22 -2.31 15.13 9.75
N THR A 23 -2.28 15.71 10.95
CA THR A 23 -1.19 15.49 11.90
C THR A 23 -1.14 14.01 12.33
N PHE A 24 -2.32 13.41 12.50
CA PHE A 24 -2.50 11.99 12.75
C PHE A 24 -2.18 11.13 11.52
N MET A 25 -1.97 11.64 10.31
CA MET A 25 -1.46 10.81 9.20
C MET A 25 0.08 10.85 9.11
N GLY A 26 0.71 11.91 9.63
CA GLY A 26 2.17 12.10 9.53
C GLY A 26 3.01 11.53 10.68
N ALA A 27 2.43 11.23 11.85
CA ALA A 27 3.18 10.82 13.05
C ALA A 27 3.35 9.29 13.19
N SER A 28 4.10 8.66 12.28
CA SER A 28 4.15 7.20 12.05
C SER A 28 4.51 6.31 13.26
N VAL A 29 5.34 6.78 14.20
CA VAL A 29 5.89 5.92 15.28
C VAL A 29 4.97 5.82 16.50
N TRP A 30 4.46 6.95 17.00
CA TRP A 30 3.58 6.98 18.17
C TRP A 30 2.18 6.42 17.86
N MET A 31 1.75 6.57 16.62
CA MET A 31 0.46 6.06 16.15
C MET A 31 0.32 4.56 16.26
N LYS A 32 1.32 3.77 15.83
CA LYS A 32 1.21 2.30 15.88
C LYS A 32 0.92 1.80 17.29
N THR A 33 1.52 2.46 18.30
CA THR A 33 1.32 2.18 19.72
C THR A 33 -0.05 2.66 20.24
N PHE A 34 -0.54 3.82 19.80
CA PHE A 34 -1.88 4.30 20.22
C PHE A 34 -3.02 3.54 19.54
N VAL A 35 -2.88 3.23 18.26
CA VAL A 35 -3.81 2.43 17.45
C VAL A 35 -3.97 1.04 18.07
N SER A 36 -2.86 0.38 18.45
CA SER A 36 -2.92 -0.96 19.07
C SER A 36 -3.63 -0.99 20.43
N ILE A 37 -3.55 0.09 21.23
CA ILE A 37 -4.20 0.18 22.56
C ILE A 37 -5.70 0.51 22.45
N THR A 38 -6.08 1.27 21.41
CA THR A 38 -7.46 1.77 21.24
C THR A 38 -8.38 0.81 20.47
N GLY A 39 -7.85 -0.31 19.98
CA GLY A 39 -8.59 -1.25 19.13
C GLY A 39 -8.92 -0.69 17.73
N VAL A 40 -8.30 0.44 17.37
CA VAL A 40 -8.36 0.99 16.01
C VAL A 40 -7.39 0.20 15.15
N THR A 41 -7.73 -0.03 13.88
CA THR A 41 -6.84 -0.69 12.91
C THR A 41 -6.61 0.24 11.73
N ILE A 42 -5.35 0.35 11.26
CA ILE A 42 -5.07 1.07 10.01
C ILE A 42 -5.56 0.19 8.86
N SER A 43 -6.32 0.80 7.94
CA SER A 43 -6.85 0.06 6.79
C SER A 43 -5.72 -0.49 5.91
N PRO A 44 -5.82 -1.74 5.40
CA PRO A 44 -4.84 -2.34 4.51
C PRO A 44 -4.63 -1.56 3.20
N TRP A 45 -5.56 -0.69 2.81
CA TRP A 45 -5.38 0.24 1.70
C TRP A 45 -4.19 1.20 1.88
N TYR A 46 -3.89 1.55 3.13
CA TYR A 46 -2.75 2.42 3.47
C TYR A 46 -1.46 1.64 3.68
N THR A 47 -1.52 0.42 4.22
CA THR A 47 -0.32 -0.37 4.55
C THR A 47 0.12 -1.32 3.43
N GLY A 48 -0.78 -1.62 2.49
CA GLY A 48 -0.60 -2.68 1.49
C GLY A 48 -1.06 -4.06 1.96
N GLY A 49 -1.65 -4.18 3.15
CA GLY A 49 -2.06 -5.46 3.74
C GLY A 49 -1.00 -6.12 4.61
N GLU A 50 -1.18 -7.41 4.88
CA GLU A 50 -0.20 -8.27 5.57
C GLU A 50 0.63 -9.05 4.55
N VAL A 51 1.88 -9.38 4.88
CA VAL A 51 2.72 -10.22 4.03
C VAL A 51 2.13 -11.63 3.99
N ALA A 52 1.69 -12.07 2.81
CA ALA A 52 1.17 -13.41 2.59
C ALA A 52 2.31 -14.44 2.59
N TYR A 53 3.37 -14.17 1.82
CA TYR A 53 4.57 -14.99 1.81
C TYR A 53 5.79 -14.21 1.27
N THR A 54 6.96 -14.83 1.32
CA THR A 54 8.23 -14.19 0.96
C THR A 54 9.09 -15.11 0.10
N VAL A 55 9.60 -14.58 -1.00
CA VAL A 55 10.62 -15.21 -1.84
C VAL A 55 11.99 -14.65 -1.46
N ARG A 56 12.94 -15.53 -1.15
CA ARG A 56 14.30 -15.13 -0.75
C ARG A 56 15.23 -15.15 -1.96
N HIS A 57 16.04 -14.10 -2.07
CA HIS A 57 17.11 -13.96 -3.04
C HIS A 57 18.46 -13.79 -2.32
N ASP A 58 19.54 -13.68 -3.09
CA ASP A 58 20.84 -13.33 -2.52
C ASP A 58 20.88 -11.82 -2.22
N GLY A 59 20.92 -11.47 -0.94
CA GLY A 59 21.00 -10.07 -0.46
C GLY A 59 19.66 -9.34 -0.31
N TYR A 60 18.58 -9.76 -0.97
CA TYR A 60 17.24 -9.17 -0.79
C TYR A 60 16.14 -10.24 -0.77
N ARG A 61 14.91 -9.82 -0.49
CA ARG A 61 13.71 -10.66 -0.53
C ARG A 61 12.56 -9.91 -1.19
N THR A 62 11.69 -10.66 -1.83
CA THR A 62 10.42 -10.20 -2.38
C THR A 62 9.32 -10.60 -1.42
N GLU A 63 8.63 -9.64 -0.84
CA GLU A 63 7.47 -9.81 0.03
C GLU A 63 6.20 -9.61 -0.81
N ILE A 64 5.37 -10.64 -0.90
CA ILE A 64 4.08 -10.61 -1.57
C ILE A 64 3.03 -10.42 -0.49
N TYR A 65 2.26 -9.35 -0.60
CA TYR A 65 1.22 -9.03 0.39
C TYR A 65 -0.11 -9.68 0.00
N THR A 66 -1.00 -9.79 0.98
CA THR A 66 -2.36 -10.27 0.76
C THR A 66 -3.13 -9.27 -0.10
N PRO A 67 -3.88 -9.69 -1.12
CA PRO A 67 -4.74 -8.80 -1.90
C PRO A 67 -5.70 -7.98 -1.03
N VAL A 68 -5.85 -6.71 -1.39
CA VAL A 68 -6.61 -5.72 -0.63
C VAL A 68 -7.87 -5.33 -1.41
N PHE A 69 -9.03 -5.80 -0.95
CA PHE A 69 -10.35 -5.49 -1.52
C PHE A 69 -11.29 -4.82 -0.51
N GLN A 70 -10.85 -4.59 0.73
CA GLN A 70 -11.73 -4.20 1.85
C GLN A 70 -12.36 -2.82 1.61
N ALA A 71 -13.67 -2.68 1.74
CA ALA A 71 -14.34 -1.39 1.79
C ALA A 71 -14.68 -1.02 3.25
N LEU A 72 -15.25 0.17 3.46
CA LEU A 72 -15.86 0.51 4.75
C LEU A 72 -16.97 -0.49 5.13
N ILE A 73 -17.68 -0.99 4.12
CA ILE A 73 -18.72 -2.01 4.24
C ILE A 73 -18.51 -3.02 3.10
N GLY A 74 -18.16 -4.27 3.45
CA GLY A 74 -17.95 -5.35 2.48
C GLY A 74 -16.62 -5.28 1.73
N GLU A 75 -16.60 -5.84 0.53
CA GLU A 75 -15.45 -5.84 -0.40
C GLU A 75 -15.79 -5.06 -1.67
N ARG A 76 -14.76 -4.58 -2.35
CA ARG A 76 -14.84 -3.92 -3.66
C ARG A 76 -14.64 -4.95 -4.78
N ASP A 77 -15.18 -4.62 -5.96
CA ASP A 77 -14.97 -5.40 -7.20
C ASP A 77 -13.53 -5.30 -7.73
N GLU A 78 -12.80 -4.27 -7.31
CA GLU A 78 -11.41 -4.03 -7.67
C GLU A 78 -10.59 -3.65 -6.43
N GLY A 79 -9.33 -4.04 -6.46
CA GLY A 79 -8.39 -3.89 -5.37
C GLY A 79 -6.98 -3.92 -5.90
N PHE A 80 -6.02 -4.19 -5.03
CA PHE A 80 -4.62 -4.32 -5.46
C PHE A 80 -3.88 -5.38 -4.64
N VAL A 81 -2.78 -5.88 -5.19
CA VAL A 81 -1.75 -6.57 -4.43
C VAL A 81 -0.48 -5.73 -4.39
N GLN A 82 0.16 -5.69 -3.23
CA GLN A 82 1.46 -5.03 -3.07
C GLN A 82 2.58 -6.08 -3.14
N VAL A 83 3.60 -5.78 -3.92
CA VAL A 83 4.84 -6.57 -3.99
C VAL A 83 5.98 -5.65 -3.59
N ALA A 84 6.79 -6.06 -2.61
CA ALA A 84 7.88 -5.23 -2.08
C ALA A 84 9.21 -5.96 -2.08
N TRP A 85 10.26 -5.26 -2.49
CA TRP A 85 11.65 -5.71 -2.48
C TRP A 85 12.43 -5.02 -1.37
N THR A 86 13.02 -5.82 -0.48
CA THR A 86 13.65 -5.33 0.76
C THR A 86 14.87 -6.18 1.13
N PRO A 87 15.91 -5.62 1.76
CA PRO A 87 16.07 -4.21 2.09
C PRO A 87 16.41 -3.38 0.86
N LYS A 88 15.87 -2.15 0.80
CA LYS A 88 16.00 -1.22 -0.33
C LYS A 88 17.41 -1.10 -0.90
N GLY A 89 18.42 -1.01 -0.03
CA GLY A 89 19.82 -0.81 -0.42
C GLY A 89 20.49 -2.02 -1.09
N LEU A 90 19.87 -3.20 -1.07
CA LEU A 90 20.39 -4.44 -1.67
C LEU A 90 19.56 -4.90 -2.88
N VAL A 91 18.51 -4.15 -3.24
CA VAL A 91 17.69 -4.43 -4.43
C VAL A 91 18.49 -4.07 -5.69
N PRO A 92 18.50 -4.91 -6.72
CA PRO A 92 19.21 -4.60 -7.97
C PRO A 92 18.61 -3.38 -8.68
N ALA A 93 19.41 -2.75 -9.54
CA ALA A 93 18.97 -1.62 -10.37
C ALA A 93 17.83 -1.98 -11.35
N ARG A 94 17.69 -3.27 -11.65
CA ARG A 94 16.64 -3.81 -12.50
C ARG A 94 16.06 -5.05 -11.86
N ILE A 95 14.75 -5.02 -11.63
CA ILE A 95 13.93 -6.15 -11.21
C ILE A 95 13.27 -6.72 -12.47
N ASP A 96 13.29 -8.04 -12.57
CA ASP A 96 12.59 -8.79 -13.60
C ASP A 96 12.13 -10.12 -12.99
N GLU A 97 10.94 -10.13 -12.38
CA GLU A 97 10.43 -11.22 -11.55
C GLU A 97 9.00 -11.61 -11.95
N GLU A 98 8.72 -12.90 -11.98
CA GLU A 98 7.36 -13.46 -12.12
C GLU A 98 6.75 -13.64 -10.73
N ILE A 99 5.47 -13.30 -10.58
CA ILE A 99 4.76 -13.25 -9.32
C ILE A 99 3.50 -14.11 -9.42
N ASP A 100 3.36 -15.04 -8.48
CA ASP A 100 2.16 -15.85 -8.20
C ASP A 100 1.48 -15.27 -6.96
N TYR A 101 0.62 -14.26 -7.11
CA TYR A 101 0.15 -13.53 -5.92
C TYR A 101 -0.76 -14.35 -5.02
N ASN A 102 -1.39 -15.41 -5.56
CA ASN A 102 -2.38 -16.21 -4.85
C ASN A 102 -1.78 -17.51 -4.25
N GLY A 103 -0.57 -17.89 -4.65
CA GLY A 103 0.16 -19.07 -4.16
C GLY A 103 -0.33 -20.40 -4.74
N ASP A 104 -1.00 -20.40 -5.90
CA ASP A 104 -1.53 -21.61 -6.54
C ASP A 104 -0.48 -22.36 -7.39
N GLY A 105 0.73 -21.81 -7.50
CA GLY A 105 1.85 -22.36 -8.27
C GLY A 105 1.87 -21.91 -9.73
N VAL A 106 0.92 -21.07 -10.17
CA VAL A 106 0.87 -20.48 -11.50
C VAL A 106 1.23 -19.00 -11.42
N MET A 107 2.16 -18.55 -12.25
CA MET A 107 2.55 -17.14 -12.28
C MET A 107 1.40 -16.28 -12.83
N ASP A 108 0.97 -15.28 -12.08
CA ASP A 108 -0.13 -14.38 -12.42
C ASP A 108 0.29 -13.20 -13.29
N PHE A 109 1.50 -12.68 -13.05
CA PHE A 109 2.06 -11.56 -13.81
C PHE A 109 3.58 -11.49 -13.67
N ARG A 110 4.20 -10.70 -14.54
CA ARG A 110 5.63 -10.39 -14.48
C ARG A 110 5.84 -8.90 -14.24
N VAL A 111 6.73 -8.58 -13.30
CA VAL A 111 7.19 -7.23 -12.99
C VAL A 111 8.52 -6.99 -13.67
N GLN A 112 8.59 -5.95 -14.50
CA GLN A 112 9.86 -5.43 -15.02
C GLN A 112 10.01 -4.00 -14.53
N TRP A 113 11.01 -3.73 -13.70
CA TRP A 113 11.17 -2.43 -13.06
C TRP A 113 12.64 -1.98 -13.04
N ASP A 114 12.90 -0.79 -13.57
CA ASP A 114 14.15 -0.06 -13.35
C ASP A 114 14.01 0.82 -12.09
N THR A 115 14.71 0.43 -11.02
CA THR A 115 14.64 1.07 -9.69
C THR A 115 15.40 2.40 -9.61
N LYS A 116 16.14 2.78 -10.65
CA LYS A 116 16.83 4.07 -10.74
C LYS A 116 15.95 5.15 -11.36
N THR A 117 15.12 4.75 -12.31
CA THR A 117 14.22 5.64 -13.06
C THR A 117 12.77 5.56 -12.60
N ASP A 118 12.48 4.65 -11.67
CA ASP A 118 11.14 4.31 -11.20
C ASP A 118 10.17 3.91 -12.32
N GLN A 119 10.70 3.36 -13.43
CA GLN A 119 9.88 2.87 -14.54
C GLN A 119 9.59 1.39 -14.39
N ALA A 120 8.35 1.06 -14.05
CA ALA A 120 7.86 -0.30 -13.97
C ALA A 120 6.84 -0.62 -15.08
N THR A 121 6.80 -1.89 -15.47
CA THR A 121 5.79 -2.46 -16.37
C THR A 121 5.31 -3.77 -15.78
N ILE A 122 4.01 -3.99 -15.85
CA ILE A 122 3.36 -5.26 -15.48
C ILE A 122 2.91 -5.94 -16.77
N THR A 123 3.37 -7.18 -16.96
CA THR A 123 2.84 -8.05 -18.00
C THR A 123 1.87 -9.04 -17.35
N PRO A 124 0.54 -8.87 -17.54
CA PRO A 124 -0.44 -9.77 -16.94
C PRO A 124 -0.44 -11.13 -17.66
N TYR A 125 -0.49 -12.20 -16.89
CA TYR A 125 -0.73 -13.57 -17.38
C TYR A 125 -2.14 -14.05 -17.01
N SER A 126 -2.64 -13.60 -15.86
CA SER A 126 -3.99 -13.84 -15.38
C SER A 126 -4.96 -12.73 -15.81
N ALA A 127 -6.22 -13.10 -16.12
CA ALA A 127 -7.28 -12.15 -16.47
C ALA A 127 -7.75 -11.29 -15.27
N TYR A 128 -7.33 -11.65 -14.06
CA TYR A 128 -7.63 -10.90 -12.84
C TYR A 128 -6.64 -9.76 -12.58
N VAL A 129 -5.52 -9.72 -13.31
CA VAL A 129 -4.52 -8.65 -13.22
C VAL A 129 -4.88 -7.55 -14.21
N LEU A 130 -5.18 -6.36 -13.68
CA LEU A 130 -5.67 -5.22 -14.48
C LEU A 130 -4.53 -4.31 -14.95
N GLY A 131 -3.46 -4.20 -14.18
CA GLY A 131 -2.29 -3.41 -14.57
C GLY A 131 -1.47 -2.89 -13.38
N LEU A 132 -0.54 -2.00 -13.68
CA LEU A 132 0.25 -1.29 -12.67
C LEU A 132 -0.58 -0.14 -12.08
N GLU A 133 -0.80 -0.14 -10.77
CA GLU A 133 -1.35 1.02 -10.06
C GLU A 133 -0.26 2.08 -9.87
N GLY A 134 0.90 1.65 -9.36
CA GLY A 134 1.99 2.54 -9.04
C GLY A 134 3.25 1.87 -8.52
N VAL A 135 4.32 2.66 -8.47
CA VAL A 135 5.62 2.35 -7.87
C VAL A 135 5.82 3.22 -6.64
N TYR A 136 6.44 2.67 -5.60
CA TYR A 136 6.63 3.33 -4.32
C TYR A 136 8.03 3.08 -3.79
N ALA A 137 8.69 4.17 -3.40
CA ALA A 137 9.94 4.11 -2.67
C ALA A 137 9.64 4.28 -1.17
N LEU A 138 9.44 3.17 -0.47
CA LEU A 138 9.26 3.17 0.98
C LEU A 138 10.61 3.37 1.68
N GLU A 139 10.57 3.53 3.01
CA GLU A 139 11.76 3.74 3.83
C GLU A 139 12.75 2.57 3.69
N GLU A 140 12.26 1.34 3.87
CA GLU A 140 13.07 0.11 3.89
C GLU A 140 12.91 -0.78 2.65
N SER A 141 12.08 -0.38 1.69
CA SER A 141 11.77 -1.18 0.51
C SER A 141 11.45 -0.36 -0.73
N HIS A 142 11.56 -1.02 -1.87
CA HIS A 142 10.92 -0.64 -3.12
C HIS A 142 9.62 -1.45 -3.23
N ALA A 143 8.51 -0.86 -3.67
CA ALA A 143 7.26 -1.59 -3.81
C ALA A 143 6.52 -1.21 -5.09
N VAL A 144 5.76 -2.15 -5.63
CA VAL A 144 4.74 -1.88 -6.64
C VAL A 144 3.39 -2.30 -6.12
N ARG A 145 2.36 -1.63 -6.60
CA ARG A 145 0.98 -2.08 -6.46
C ARG A 145 0.42 -2.42 -7.82
N VAL A 146 -0.25 -3.56 -7.88
CA VAL A 146 -0.81 -4.12 -9.10
C VAL A 146 -2.31 -4.20 -8.89
N ASP A 147 -3.07 -3.56 -9.77
CA ASP A 147 -4.53 -3.56 -9.73
C ASP A 147 -5.06 -4.95 -10.05
N LEU A 148 -6.01 -5.41 -9.24
CA LEU A 148 -6.64 -6.71 -9.32
C LEU A 148 -8.16 -6.57 -9.40
N ARG A 149 -8.79 -7.50 -10.14
CA ARG A 149 -10.24 -7.73 -10.08
C ARG A 149 -10.56 -8.74 -8.97
N ASN A 150 -11.54 -8.40 -8.14
CA ASN A 150 -12.08 -9.33 -7.16
C ASN A 150 -12.93 -10.41 -7.87
N THR A 151 -12.73 -11.66 -7.47
CA THR A 151 -13.39 -12.82 -8.08
C THR A 151 -14.54 -13.37 -7.24
N ARG A 152 -14.84 -12.72 -6.11
CA ARG A 152 -15.92 -13.07 -5.18
C ARG A 152 -17.25 -12.44 -5.53
#